data_AF-A0AAP6D1P1-F1
#
_entry.id   AF-A0AAP6D1P1-F1
#
_cell.length_a   1.000
_cell.length_b   1.000
_cell.length_c   1.000
_cell.angle_alpha   90.00
_cell.angle_beta   90.00
_cell.angle_gamma   90.00
#
_symmetry.space_group_name_H-M   'P 1'
#
loop_
_entity.id
_entity.type
_entity.pdbx_description
1 polymer ?
#
loop_
_entity_poly.entity_id
_entity_poly.type
_entity_poly.pdbx_seq_one_letter_code
_entity_poly.pdbx_strand_id
1 'polypeptide(L)'
;TLTPEGLDHVDDIIQAVFQYLTMIKQDGMNEWRYLEKQAVLESAFRFQEPSRPLDLVSHLVINMQHYQPHDIIYGDYKMSGYDEDLQRSLLQYLSVDNVRVTLIAKGLEYNRTAEWYFTPYSVTTFSSEQKRFFQQIDPRWQFVLPEKNPYICYDLDPMPFENGDSLPELIEDLEGFRLWHLQDDEFRVPKG
;
A
#
# COMPACT_ATOMS: atom_id res chain seq x y z
N THR A 1 -11.63 6.32 -6.40
CA THR A 1 -12.78 6.44 -7.33
C THR A 1 -13.47 7.76 -7.07
N LEU A 2 -14.30 8.25 -8.00
CA LEU A 2 -15.04 9.50 -7.82
C LEU A 2 -16.51 9.21 -7.54
N THR A 3 -17.09 9.97 -6.61
CA THR A 3 -18.55 10.13 -6.50
C THR A 3 -19.04 11.05 -7.63
N PRO A 4 -20.36 11.15 -7.87
CA PRO A 4 -20.89 12.15 -8.80
C PRO A 4 -20.44 13.57 -8.46
N GLU A 5 -20.49 13.97 -7.19
CA GLU A 5 -19.97 15.27 -6.73
C GLU A 5 -18.46 15.40 -6.97
N GLY A 6 -17.69 14.33 -6.73
CA GLY A 6 -16.25 14.35 -6.99
C GLY A 6 -15.89 14.54 -8.48
N LEU A 7 -16.80 14.22 -9.40
CA LEU A 7 -16.61 14.49 -10.83
C LEU A 7 -16.66 16.00 -11.16
N ASP A 8 -17.47 16.76 -10.42
CA ASP A 8 -17.58 18.22 -10.57
C ASP A 8 -16.44 18.97 -9.88
N HIS A 9 -15.69 18.29 -9.00
CA HIS A 9 -14.62 18.84 -8.15
C HIS A 9 -13.24 18.22 -8.43
N VAL A 10 -12.96 17.80 -9.68
CA VAL A 10 -11.69 17.15 -10.04
C VAL A 10 -10.49 18.04 -9.76
N ASP A 11 -10.56 19.34 -10.06
CA ASP A 11 -9.46 20.28 -9.82
C ASP A 11 -9.19 20.47 -8.31
N ASP A 12 -10.23 20.53 -7.47
CA ASP A 12 -10.09 20.58 -6.01
C ASP A 12 -9.42 19.31 -5.46
N ILE A 13 -9.78 18.14 -6.01
CA ILE A 13 -9.17 16.85 -5.63
C ILE A 13 -7.68 16.81 -6.02
N ILE A 14 -7.33 17.31 -7.20
CA ILE A 14 -5.92 17.40 -7.63
C ILE A 14 -5.14 18.33 -6.69
N GLN A 15 -5.70 19.49 -6.34
CA GLN A 15 -5.10 20.40 -5.37
C GLN A 15 -4.89 19.73 -4.00
N ALA A 16 -5.91 19.05 -3.48
CA ALA A 16 -5.84 18.28 -2.24
C ALA A 16 -4.68 17.27 -2.24
N VAL A 17 -4.51 16.51 -3.34
CA VAL A 17 -3.40 15.57 -3.49
C VAL A 17 -2.05 16.27 -3.45
N PHE A 18 -1.86 17.39 -4.16
CA PHE A 18 -0.60 18.13 -4.14
C PHE A 18 -0.30 18.80 -2.80
N GLN A 19 -1.32 19.26 -2.09
CA GLN A 19 -1.17 19.75 -0.73
C GLN A 19 -0.75 18.63 0.23
N TYR A 20 -1.33 17.43 0.12
CA TYR A 20 -0.90 16.26 0.90
C TYR A 20 0.53 15.83 0.57
N LEU A 21 0.91 15.83 -0.71
CA LEU A 21 2.29 15.55 -1.14
C LEU A 21 3.27 16.59 -0.57
N THR A 22 2.86 17.85 -0.45
CA THR A 22 3.67 18.90 0.18
C THR A 22 3.90 18.61 1.66
N MET A 23 2.86 18.20 2.39
CA MET A 23 2.99 17.77 3.79
C MET A 23 3.90 16.54 3.94
N ILE A 24 3.79 15.55 3.05
CA ILE A 24 4.72 14.40 3.04
C ILE A 24 6.17 14.85 2.84
N LYS A 25 6.43 15.79 1.92
CA LYS A 25 7.79 16.30 1.67
C LYS A 25 8.38 17.02 2.89
N GLN A 26 7.54 17.69 3.66
CA GLN A 26 7.94 18.42 4.86
C GLN A 26 8.15 17.49 6.05
N ASP A 27 7.14 16.69 6.40
CA ASP A 27 7.06 15.99 7.69
C ASP A 27 6.96 14.45 7.55
N GLY A 28 6.91 13.92 6.32
CA GLY A 28 6.68 12.51 6.05
C GLY A 28 7.92 11.61 6.19
N MET A 29 9.11 12.19 6.14
CA MET A 29 10.39 11.47 6.04
C MET A 29 10.91 10.96 7.39
N ASN A 30 10.04 10.42 8.24
CA ASN A 30 10.50 9.82 9.49
C ASN A 30 10.81 8.34 9.29
N GLU A 31 12.03 7.93 9.66
CA GLU A 31 12.53 6.55 9.53
C GLU A 31 11.59 5.49 10.10
N TRP A 32 10.86 5.79 11.18
CA TRP A 32 9.92 4.82 11.76
C TRP A 32 8.85 4.33 10.78
N ARG A 33 8.44 5.15 9.80
CA ARG A 33 7.47 4.74 8.76
C ARG A 33 8.05 3.67 7.84
N TYR A 34 9.34 3.78 7.56
CA TYR A 34 10.08 2.77 6.83
C TYR A 34 10.18 1.48 7.64
N LEU A 35 10.55 1.59 8.92
CA LEU A 35 10.67 0.42 9.81
C LEU A 35 9.34 -0.31 10.00
N GLU A 36 8.21 0.42 10.06
CA GLU A 36 6.87 -0.19 10.05
C GLU A 36 6.60 -0.96 8.77
N LYS A 37 6.87 -0.36 7.60
CA LYS A 37 6.69 -1.05 6.32
C LYS A 37 7.60 -2.28 6.20
N GLN A 38 8.83 -2.19 6.69
CA GLN A 38 9.79 -3.28 6.74
C GLN A 38 9.28 -4.42 7.62
N ALA A 39 8.80 -4.12 8.84
CA ALA A 39 8.24 -5.13 9.73
C ALA A 39 7.02 -5.84 9.11
N VAL A 40 6.13 -5.09 8.43
CA VAL A 40 4.99 -5.67 7.71
C VAL A 40 5.44 -6.61 6.59
N LEU A 41 6.45 -6.22 5.79
CA LEU A 41 6.96 -7.07 4.71
C LEU A 41 7.72 -8.30 5.26
N GLU A 42 8.46 -8.15 6.35
CA GLU A 42 9.16 -9.25 7.00
C GLU A 42 8.16 -10.28 7.56
N SER A 43 7.10 -9.81 8.22
CA SER A 43 5.99 -10.66 8.66
C SER A 43 5.29 -11.33 7.47
N ALA A 44 5.05 -10.58 6.39
CA ALA A 44 4.42 -11.13 5.19
C ALA A 44 5.28 -12.23 4.56
N PHE A 45 6.61 -12.09 4.58
CA PHE A 45 7.56 -13.09 4.09
C PHE A 45 7.64 -14.34 4.98
N ARG A 46 7.78 -14.15 6.30
CA ARG A 46 7.91 -15.24 7.26
C ARG A 46 6.68 -16.14 7.32
N PHE A 47 5.48 -15.57 7.12
CA PHE A 47 4.20 -16.28 7.28
C PHE A 47 3.35 -16.29 6.00
N GLN A 48 4.03 -16.39 4.86
CA GLN A 48 3.37 -16.59 3.56
C GLN A 48 2.52 -17.84 3.59
N GLU A 49 1.33 -17.74 3.02
CA GLU A 49 0.52 -18.90 2.75
C GLU A 49 1.06 -19.62 1.50
N PRO A 50 1.03 -20.96 1.47
CA PRO A 50 1.41 -21.72 0.29
C PRO A 50 0.61 -21.26 -0.94
N SER A 51 1.32 -20.81 -1.98
CA SER A 51 0.73 -20.49 -3.27
C SER A 51 0.70 -21.71 -4.18
N ARG A 52 -0.10 -21.66 -5.26
CA ARG A 52 -0.13 -22.75 -6.24
C ARG A 52 1.27 -22.86 -6.89
N PRO A 53 1.83 -24.06 -7.07
CA PRO A 53 3.17 -24.23 -7.61
C PRO A 53 3.43 -23.52 -8.94
N LEU A 54 2.43 -23.46 -9.82
CA LEU A 54 2.53 -22.77 -11.10
C LEU A 54 2.73 -21.25 -10.92
N ASP A 55 1.96 -20.64 -10.01
CA ASP A 55 2.07 -19.20 -9.73
C ASP A 55 3.44 -18.89 -9.11
N LEU A 56 3.91 -19.75 -8.20
CA LEU A 56 5.22 -19.62 -7.57
C LEU A 56 6.34 -19.67 -8.62
N VAL A 57 6.34 -20.66 -9.51
CA VAL A 57 7.37 -20.78 -10.55
C VAL A 57 7.35 -19.56 -11.47
N SER A 58 6.17 -19.11 -11.91
CA SER A 58 6.06 -17.90 -12.74
C SER A 58 6.61 -16.66 -12.04
N HIS A 59 6.30 -16.48 -10.75
CA HIS A 59 6.81 -15.39 -9.93
C HIS A 59 8.33 -15.44 -9.77
N LEU A 60 8.89 -16.61 -9.42
CA LEU A 60 10.35 -16.76 -9.24
C LEU A 60 11.14 -16.53 -10.52
N VAL A 61 10.63 -16.95 -11.69
CA VAL A 61 11.28 -16.71 -12.99
C VAL A 61 11.36 -15.21 -13.31
N ILE A 62 10.36 -14.42 -12.94
CA ILE A 62 10.41 -12.96 -13.05
C ILE A 62 11.47 -12.41 -12.09
N ASN A 63 11.48 -12.87 -10.85
CA ASN A 63 12.44 -12.43 -9.84
C ASN A 63 13.90 -12.71 -10.24
N MET A 64 14.17 -13.79 -10.97
CA MET A 64 15.49 -14.09 -11.53
C MET A 64 16.01 -13.02 -12.51
N GLN A 65 15.14 -12.20 -13.11
CA GLN A 65 15.54 -11.10 -14.00
C GLN A 65 15.89 -9.81 -13.24
N HIS A 66 15.45 -9.69 -11.98
CA HIS A 66 15.53 -8.46 -11.20
C HIS A 66 16.49 -8.57 -10.01
N TYR A 67 16.66 -9.77 -9.45
CA TYR A 67 17.40 -9.98 -8.21
C TYR A 67 18.58 -10.93 -8.38
N GLN A 68 19.55 -10.81 -7.47
CA GLN A 68 20.65 -11.76 -7.38
C GLN A 68 20.15 -13.14 -6.95
N PRO A 69 20.87 -14.23 -7.26
CA PRO A 69 20.41 -15.59 -6.97
C PRO A 69 19.99 -15.85 -5.52
N HIS A 70 20.64 -15.21 -4.55
CA HIS A 70 20.32 -15.34 -3.12
C HIS A 70 19.07 -14.56 -2.68
N ASP A 71 18.60 -13.62 -3.51
CA ASP A 71 17.44 -12.77 -3.24
C ASP A 71 16.22 -13.16 -4.10
N ILE A 72 16.26 -14.23 -4.92
CA ILE A 72 15.14 -14.57 -5.83
C ILE A 72 13.81 -14.76 -5.06
N ILE A 73 13.88 -15.35 -3.87
CA ILE A 73 12.70 -15.64 -3.04
C ILE A 73 12.32 -14.43 -2.15
N TYR A 74 13.31 -13.71 -1.63
CA TYR A 74 13.12 -12.62 -0.66
C TYR A 74 13.04 -11.21 -1.26
N GLY A 75 13.47 -11.04 -2.52
CA GLY A 75 13.76 -9.75 -3.14
C GLY A 75 12.61 -8.75 -3.09
N ASP A 76 11.38 -9.21 -3.30
CA ASP A 76 10.18 -8.34 -3.26
C ASP A 76 9.80 -7.87 -1.85
N TYR A 77 10.30 -8.55 -0.81
CA TYR A 77 10.07 -8.21 0.61
C TYR A 77 11.23 -7.41 1.19
N LYS A 78 12.41 -7.48 0.54
CA LYS A 78 13.65 -6.91 1.04
C LYS A 78 13.58 -5.38 1.11
N MET A 79 13.71 -4.88 2.32
CA MET A 79 13.89 -3.46 2.62
C MET A 79 15.29 -3.27 3.23
N SER A 80 16.28 -2.91 2.40
CA SER A 80 17.71 -2.95 2.76
C SER A 80 18.21 -1.82 3.68
N GLY A 81 17.45 -0.75 3.84
CA GLY A 81 17.82 0.43 4.62
C GLY A 81 17.00 1.67 4.28
N TYR A 82 16.83 2.55 5.26
CA TYR A 82 16.21 3.86 5.09
C TYR A 82 17.21 4.86 4.49
N ASP A 83 16.85 5.44 3.35
CA ASP A 83 17.63 6.49 2.69
C ASP A 83 16.73 7.72 2.47
N GLU A 84 16.89 8.72 3.31
CA GLU A 84 16.10 9.95 3.26
C GLU A 84 16.42 10.80 2.03
N ASP A 85 17.69 10.92 1.66
CA ASP A 85 18.12 11.75 0.54
C ASP A 85 17.58 11.21 -0.79
N LEU A 86 17.63 9.89 -0.97
CA LEU A 86 17.03 9.22 -2.11
C LEU A 86 15.52 9.46 -2.14
N GLN A 87 14.81 9.27 -1.02
CA GLN A 87 13.36 9.52 -0.94
C GLN A 87 13.01 10.97 -1.28
N ARG A 88 13.76 11.93 -0.74
CA ARG A 88 13.58 13.36 -1.05
C ARG A 88 13.82 13.64 -2.53
N SER A 89 14.86 13.07 -3.13
CA SER A 89 15.12 13.24 -4.56
C SER A 89 13.99 12.68 -5.42
N LEU A 90 13.43 11.52 -5.06
CA LEU A 90 12.31 10.91 -5.77
C LEU A 90 11.03 11.73 -5.65
N LEU A 91 10.74 12.28 -4.46
CA LEU A 91 9.58 13.12 -4.23
C LEU A 91 9.58 14.43 -5.03
N GLN A 92 10.76 14.92 -5.45
CA GLN A 92 10.83 16.11 -6.31
C GLN A 92 10.15 15.89 -7.66
N TYR A 93 10.13 14.65 -8.17
CA TYR A 93 9.42 14.31 -9.42
C TYR A 93 7.90 14.30 -9.26
N LEU A 94 7.36 14.25 -8.03
CA LEU A 94 5.93 14.35 -7.78
C LEU A 94 5.53 15.83 -7.71
N SER A 95 5.42 16.45 -8.89
CA SER A 95 5.12 17.88 -9.06
C SER A 95 4.03 18.11 -10.11
N VAL A 96 3.39 19.29 -10.03
CA VAL A 96 2.35 19.72 -10.97
C VAL A 96 2.85 19.77 -12.42
N ASP A 97 4.14 20.01 -12.63
CA ASP A 97 4.72 20.06 -13.97
C ASP A 97 5.07 18.69 -14.55
N ASN A 98 5.10 17.65 -13.70
CA ASN A 98 5.45 16.29 -14.11
C ASN A 98 4.23 15.33 -14.05
N VAL A 99 3.05 15.81 -13.68
CA VAL A 99 1.85 14.98 -13.51
C VAL A 99 1.09 14.78 -14.83
N ARG A 100 0.49 13.59 -14.96
CA ARG A 100 -0.57 13.30 -15.93
C ARG A 100 -1.79 12.82 -15.17
N VAL A 101 -2.94 13.42 -15.43
CA VAL A 101 -4.21 13.01 -14.81
C VAL A 101 -5.10 12.38 -15.88
N THR A 102 -5.66 11.23 -15.56
CA THR A 102 -6.63 10.53 -16.41
C THR A 102 -7.98 10.50 -15.70
N LEU A 103 -8.96 11.19 -16.26
CA LEU A 103 -10.35 11.15 -15.80
C LEU A 103 -11.12 10.12 -16.61
N ILE A 104 -11.71 9.12 -15.94
CA ILE A 104 -12.54 8.09 -16.57
C ILE A 104 -13.98 8.29 -16.09
N ALA A 105 -14.83 8.84 -16.95
CA ALA A 105 -16.23 9.10 -16.66
C ALA A 105 -17.12 8.82 -17.89
N LYS A 106 -18.40 8.53 -17.64
CA LYS A 106 -19.42 8.38 -18.70
C LYS A 106 -20.09 9.73 -18.95
N GLY A 107 -20.66 9.90 -20.14
CA GLY A 107 -21.49 11.08 -20.47
C GLY A 107 -20.71 12.35 -20.80
N LEU A 108 -19.40 12.26 -20.99
CA LEU A 108 -18.57 13.34 -21.49
C LEU A 108 -18.34 13.20 -23.00
N GLU A 109 -17.99 14.30 -23.64
CA GLU A 109 -17.65 14.34 -25.07
C GLU A 109 -16.15 14.16 -25.27
N TYR A 110 -15.80 13.38 -26.30
CA TYR A 110 -14.43 13.01 -26.62
C TYR A 110 -14.12 13.28 -28.08
N ASN A 111 -12.94 13.86 -28.35
CA ASN A 111 -12.56 14.30 -29.70
C ASN A 111 -11.52 13.41 -30.39
N ARG A 112 -11.10 12.32 -29.75
CA ARG A 112 -10.17 11.33 -30.30
C ARG A 112 -10.68 9.93 -30.05
N THR A 113 -10.16 8.99 -30.82
CA THR A 113 -10.46 7.57 -30.73
C THR A 113 -9.14 6.81 -30.76
N ALA A 114 -8.94 5.90 -29.80
CA ALA A 114 -7.74 5.07 -29.76
C ALA A 114 -7.68 4.11 -30.96
N GLU A 115 -6.49 3.81 -31.46
CA GLU A 115 -6.30 3.06 -32.71
C GLU A 115 -6.81 1.61 -32.65
N TRP A 116 -6.51 0.90 -31.57
CA TRP A 116 -6.72 -0.56 -31.52
C TRP A 116 -8.05 -0.96 -30.87
N TYR A 117 -8.45 -0.25 -29.82
CA TYR A 117 -9.66 -0.56 -29.04
C TYR A 117 -10.78 0.45 -29.26
N PHE A 118 -10.56 1.46 -30.12
CA PHE A 118 -11.53 2.48 -30.46
C PHE A 118 -12.12 3.22 -29.24
N THR A 119 -11.38 3.26 -28.13
CA THR A 119 -11.81 3.97 -26.92
C THR A 119 -11.85 5.47 -27.20
N PRO A 120 -13.00 6.14 -27.03
CA PRO A 120 -13.08 7.58 -27.13
C PRO A 120 -12.31 8.24 -26.00
N TYR A 121 -11.49 9.25 -26.30
CA TYR A 121 -10.74 10.02 -25.31
C TYR A 121 -10.49 11.45 -25.77
N SER A 122 -10.06 12.31 -24.84
CA SER A 122 -9.58 13.66 -25.10
C SER A 122 -8.27 13.87 -24.36
N VAL A 123 -7.43 14.76 -24.87
CA VAL A 123 -6.20 15.20 -24.18
C VAL A 123 -6.18 16.71 -24.19
N THR A 124 -6.15 17.29 -23.01
CA THR A 124 -6.02 18.72 -22.76
C THR A 124 -4.81 18.99 -21.90
N THR A 125 -4.17 20.13 -22.11
CA THR A 125 -3.10 20.60 -21.23
C THR A 125 -3.70 21.45 -20.12
N PHE A 126 -3.18 21.33 -18.90
CA PHE A 126 -3.57 22.22 -17.82
C PHE A 126 -3.24 23.67 -18.17
N SER A 127 -4.18 24.57 -17.87
CA SER A 127 -3.95 26.01 -17.99
C SER A 127 -2.93 26.48 -16.95
N SER A 128 -2.36 27.67 -17.17
CA SER A 128 -1.47 28.29 -16.17
C SER A 128 -2.19 28.58 -14.85
N GLU A 129 -3.50 28.87 -14.90
CA GLU A 129 -4.35 29.10 -13.73
C GLU A 129 -4.56 27.81 -12.94
N GLN A 130 -4.87 26.70 -13.61
CA GLN A 130 -4.99 25.38 -12.98
C GLN A 130 -3.69 24.97 -12.31
N LYS A 131 -2.55 25.11 -13.00
CA LYS A 131 -1.24 24.79 -12.42
C LYS A 131 -0.95 25.60 -11.15
N ARG A 132 -1.26 26.90 -11.17
CA ARG A 132 -1.13 27.75 -9.96
C ARG A 132 -2.10 27.31 -8.86
N PHE A 133 -3.34 27.00 -9.21
CA PHE A 133 -4.36 26.53 -8.28
C PHE A 133 -3.92 25.23 -7.57
N PHE A 134 -3.38 24.26 -8.31
CA PHE A 134 -2.89 23.00 -7.73
C PHE A 134 -1.69 23.17 -6.78
N GLN A 135 -0.97 24.29 -6.86
CA GLN A 135 0.15 24.61 -5.98
C GLN A 135 -0.26 25.44 -4.75
N GLN A 136 -1.49 25.94 -4.72
CA GLN A 136 -1.99 26.73 -3.59
C GLN A 136 -2.38 25.82 -2.42
N ILE A 137 -2.17 26.32 -1.21
CA ILE A 137 -2.66 25.70 0.01
C ILE A 137 -4.10 26.17 0.21
N ASP A 138 -5.02 25.23 0.24
CA ASP A 138 -6.40 25.47 0.63
C ASP A 138 -6.58 25.08 2.13
N PRO A 139 -6.89 26.04 3.01
CA PRO A 139 -7.04 25.79 4.44
C PRO A 139 -8.26 24.94 4.80
N ARG A 140 -9.19 24.69 3.86
CA ARG A 140 -10.31 23.75 4.05
C ARG A 140 -9.81 22.31 4.20
N TRP A 141 -8.67 21.98 3.60
CA TRP A 141 -8.05 20.67 3.74
C TRP A 141 -7.21 20.60 5.02
N GLN A 142 -7.71 19.87 6.01
CA GLN A 142 -7.01 19.58 7.26
C GLN A 142 -6.41 18.17 7.19
N PHE A 143 -5.23 18.08 6.58
CA PHE A 143 -4.51 16.82 6.49
C PHE A 143 -3.64 16.58 7.72
N VAL A 144 -3.51 15.30 8.05
CA VAL A 144 -2.55 14.81 9.04
C VAL A 144 -1.83 13.61 8.44
N LEU A 145 -0.55 13.45 8.77
CA LEU A 145 0.14 12.21 8.46
C LEU A 145 -0.32 11.13 9.45
N PRO A 146 -0.39 9.85 9.02
CA PRO A 146 -0.64 8.76 9.94
C PRO A 146 0.37 8.75 11.09
N GLU A 147 -0.16 8.46 12.28
CA GLU A 147 0.64 8.12 13.45
C GLU A 147 1.17 6.69 13.34
N LYS A 148 2.02 6.29 14.31
CA LYS A 148 2.52 4.92 14.39
C LYS A 148 1.37 3.93 14.52
N ASN A 149 1.46 2.82 13.80
CA ASN A 149 0.44 1.78 13.86
C ASN A 149 0.71 0.84 15.07
N PRO A 150 -0.10 0.87 16.14
CA PRO A 150 0.13 0.04 17.33
C PRO A 150 -0.13 -1.45 17.10
N TYR A 151 -0.68 -1.83 15.94
CA TYR A 151 -1.01 -3.21 15.59
C TYR A 151 0.09 -3.93 14.78
N ILE A 152 1.20 -3.24 14.45
CA ILE A 152 2.34 -3.90 13.80
C ILE A 152 3.11 -4.68 14.85
N CYS A 153 3.19 -6.00 14.66
CA CYS A 153 3.97 -6.87 15.51
C CYS A 153 5.41 -6.95 15.00
N TYR A 154 6.36 -6.72 15.91
CA TYR A 154 7.80 -6.86 15.63
C TYR A 154 8.35 -8.18 16.17
N ASP A 155 7.69 -8.73 17.19
CA ASP A 155 7.98 -10.05 17.73
C ASP A 155 7.06 -11.06 17.08
N LEU A 156 7.65 -11.92 16.27
CA LEU A 156 6.92 -12.83 15.38
C LEU A 156 7.13 -14.29 15.78
N ASP A 157 7.87 -14.53 16.85
CA ASP A 157 8.18 -15.89 17.26
C ASP A 157 6.96 -16.49 17.98
N PRO A 158 6.47 -17.66 17.54
CA PRO A 158 5.33 -18.30 18.17
C PRO A 158 5.69 -18.71 19.59
N MET A 159 4.70 -18.65 20.49
CA MET A 159 4.86 -19.13 21.85
C MET A 159 5.32 -20.61 21.87
N PRO A 160 6.05 -21.03 22.91
CA PRO A 160 6.35 -22.43 23.12
C PRO A 160 5.08 -23.27 23.10
N PHE A 161 5.18 -24.47 22.55
CA PHE A 161 4.08 -25.40 22.51
C PHE A 161 3.90 -26.02 23.89
N GLU A 162 2.69 -25.91 24.46
CA GLU A 162 2.39 -26.32 25.83
C GLU A 162 1.72 -27.70 25.89
N ASN A 163 0.79 -28.01 24.98
CA ASN A 163 -0.04 -29.22 25.01
C ASN A 163 -0.12 -29.91 23.65
N GLY A 164 0.15 -31.22 23.59
CA GLY A 164 0.11 -32.05 22.37
C GLY A 164 -1.26 -32.59 21.97
N ASP A 165 -2.34 -31.87 22.30
CA ASP A 165 -3.69 -32.31 22.01
C ASP A 165 -4.04 -32.09 20.54
N SER A 166 -4.75 -33.05 19.94
CA SER A 166 -5.14 -33.00 18.53
C SER A 166 -6.57 -32.49 18.31
N LEU A 167 -7.30 -32.20 19.39
CA LEU A 167 -8.69 -31.75 19.38
C LEU A 167 -8.87 -30.57 20.33
N PRO A 168 -9.75 -29.60 20.01
CA PRO A 168 -10.03 -28.48 20.89
C PRO A 168 -10.57 -28.92 22.25
N GLU A 169 -10.06 -28.33 23.30
CA GLU A 169 -10.50 -28.53 24.67
C GLU A 169 -11.46 -27.43 25.11
N LEU A 170 -12.52 -27.81 25.82
CA LEU A 170 -13.42 -26.84 26.47
C LEU A 170 -12.77 -26.36 27.75
N ILE A 171 -12.26 -25.13 27.75
CA ILE A 171 -11.58 -24.53 28.90
C ILE A 171 -12.52 -23.69 29.77
N GLU A 172 -13.68 -23.27 29.24
CA GLU A 172 -14.70 -22.55 30.02
C GLU A 172 -16.12 -22.83 29.49
N ASP A 173 -17.06 -23.12 30.40
CA ASP A 173 -18.49 -23.36 30.11
C ASP A 173 -19.35 -22.58 31.11
N LEU A 174 -19.98 -21.52 30.63
CA LEU A 174 -20.87 -20.64 31.39
C LEU A 174 -22.24 -20.57 30.69
N GLU A 175 -23.26 -20.09 31.38
CA GLU A 175 -24.57 -19.85 30.76
C GLU A 175 -24.43 -18.83 29.61
N GLY A 176 -24.66 -19.28 28.37
CA GLY A 176 -24.54 -18.46 27.16
C GLY A 176 -23.13 -18.30 26.61
N PHE A 177 -22.11 -18.96 27.16
CA PHE A 177 -20.71 -18.83 26.72
C PHE A 177 -19.94 -20.15 26.81
N ARG A 178 -19.19 -20.48 25.76
CA ARG A 178 -18.25 -21.60 25.74
C ARG A 178 -16.96 -21.19 25.07
N LEU A 179 -15.83 -21.46 25.72
CA LEU A 179 -14.51 -21.22 25.18
C LEU A 179 -13.82 -22.56 24.88
N TRP A 180 -13.56 -22.78 23.61
CA TRP A 180 -12.77 -23.91 23.13
C TRP A 180 -11.40 -23.40 22.72
N HIS A 181 -10.35 -24.09 23.14
CA HIS A 181 -8.98 -23.74 22.84
C HIS A 181 -8.23 -24.94 22.26
N LEU A 182 -7.45 -24.69 21.22
CA LEU A 182 -6.48 -25.62 20.66
C LEU A 182 -5.26 -24.80 20.22
N GLN A 183 -4.08 -25.14 20.71
CA GLN A 183 -2.85 -24.53 20.23
C GLN A 183 -2.44 -25.24 18.93
N ASP A 184 -2.27 -24.49 17.85
CA ASP A 184 -1.81 -25.04 16.58
C ASP A 184 -0.37 -25.56 16.67
N ASP A 185 -0.18 -26.84 16.33
CA ASP A 185 1.11 -27.52 16.30
C ASP A 185 1.69 -27.64 14.88
N GLU A 186 0.86 -27.43 13.85
CA GLU A 186 1.21 -27.71 12.45
C GLU A 186 1.87 -26.51 11.76
N PHE A 187 1.27 -25.33 11.83
CA PHE A 187 1.75 -24.17 11.07
C PHE A 187 2.67 -23.26 11.90
N ARG A 188 2.52 -23.26 13.24
CA ARG A 188 3.35 -22.50 14.19
C ARG A 188 3.63 -21.06 13.73
N VAL A 189 2.59 -20.39 13.26
CA VAL A 189 2.62 -18.99 12.86
C VAL A 189 2.00 -18.13 13.97
N PRO A 190 2.36 -16.84 14.12
CA PRO A 190 1.73 -15.92 15.07
C PRO A 190 0.34 -15.48 14.56
N LYS A 191 -0.52 -16.44 14.22
CA LYS A 191 -1.92 -16.26 13.83
C LYS A 191 -2.74 -17.22 14.70
N GLY A 192 -3.78 -16.73 15.36
CA GLY A 192 -4.65 -17.49 16.27
C GLY A 192 -5.86 -16.68 16.71
#